data_AF-A0A2S5A6S6-F1
#
_entry.id   AF-A0A2S5A6S6-F1
#
_cell.length_a   1.000
_cell.length_b   1.000
_cell.length_c   1.000
_cell.angle_alpha   90.00
_cell.angle_beta   90.00
_cell.angle_gamma   90.00
#
_symmetry.space_group_name_H-M   'P 1'
#
loop_
_entity.id
_entity.type
_entity.pdbx_description
1 polymer ?
#
loop_
_entity_poly.entity_id
_entity_poly.type
_entity_poly.pdbx_seq_one_letter_code
_entity_poly.pdbx_strand_id
1 'polypeptide(L)'
;MSCSRGNYKTINMSNKKNTDNYIPRTVLVYKTVNTDLIKENGEELLFADEAGFLIAKFGRPVLLFAPPDAKLSDFPQEFQEVIINLESISLKEFEILNTEVKKEVEFNTIPNWLPQNKSIRQLELANFKIENLKFLKETAIETLLLSNNLYENREEVINNIKDLKNLKILINNNQFTKEEIDKIKDSNPKLIVRLTSEDGYDWLGRRSVISPKVDEK
;
A
#
# COMPACT_ATOMS: atom_id res chain seq x y z
N MET A 1 -38.05 -0.67 -31.72
CA MET A 1 -36.74 -1.24 -31.33
C MET A 1 -36.89 -1.76 -29.91
N SER A 2 -36.82 -3.08 -29.75
CA SER A 2 -37.22 -3.82 -28.54
C SER A 2 -35.99 -4.23 -27.75
N CYS A 3 -35.87 -3.80 -26.49
CA CYS A 3 -34.81 -4.23 -25.59
C CYS A 3 -35.07 -5.67 -25.11
N SER A 4 -34.14 -6.57 -25.43
CA SER A 4 -34.11 -7.95 -24.94
C SER A 4 -33.77 -7.99 -23.45
N ARG A 5 -34.69 -8.49 -22.63
CA ARG A 5 -34.47 -8.85 -21.22
C ARG A 5 -33.75 -10.20 -21.16
N GLY A 6 -32.57 -10.25 -20.56
CA GLY A 6 -31.86 -11.48 -20.26
C GLY A 6 -32.55 -12.26 -19.13
N ASN A 7 -32.88 -13.52 -19.40
CA ASN A 7 -33.41 -14.48 -18.43
C ASN A 7 -32.27 -14.98 -17.52
N TYR A 8 -32.43 -14.88 -16.20
CA TYR A 8 -31.58 -15.59 -15.25
C TYR A 8 -32.40 -16.70 -14.57
N LYS A 9 -31.87 -17.93 -14.62
CA LYS A 9 -32.42 -19.12 -13.98
C LYS A 9 -32.18 -19.04 -12.47
N THR A 10 -33.25 -19.07 -11.69
CA THR A 10 -33.22 -19.33 -10.25
C THR A 10 -32.96 -20.81 -10.01
N ILE A 11 -31.86 -21.16 -9.36
CA ILE A 11 -31.62 -22.52 -8.86
C ILE A 11 -32.00 -22.52 -7.37
N ASN A 12 -33.11 -23.20 -7.03
CA ASN A 12 -33.48 -23.50 -5.66
C ASN A 12 -32.56 -24.62 -5.14
N MET A 13 -31.81 -24.38 -4.06
CA MET A 13 -31.26 -25.45 -3.23
C MET A 13 -31.79 -25.34 -1.82
N SER A 14 -32.49 -26.40 -1.44
CA SER A 14 -33.21 -26.61 -0.19
C SER A 14 -32.31 -26.72 1.04
N ASN A 15 -32.81 -26.15 2.13
CA ASN A 15 -32.28 -26.17 3.50
C ASN A 15 -31.83 -27.55 4.01
N LYS A 16 -30.65 -27.59 4.66
CA LYS A 16 -30.29 -28.57 5.69
C LYS A 16 -29.61 -27.84 6.86
N LYS A 17 -30.07 -28.13 8.08
CA LYS A 17 -29.87 -27.37 9.33
C LYS A 17 -28.50 -27.59 10.03
N ASN A 18 -28.05 -26.50 10.70
CA ASN A 18 -27.29 -26.32 11.96
C ASN A 18 -25.95 -27.05 12.21
N THR A 19 -24.89 -26.26 12.47
CA THR A 19 -24.39 -25.92 13.83
C THR A 19 -23.48 -24.68 13.77
N ASP A 20 -23.49 -23.93 14.88
CA ASP A 20 -23.12 -22.51 15.05
C ASP A 20 -21.62 -22.14 14.95
N ASN A 21 -21.41 -20.82 14.73
CA ASN A 21 -20.17 -20.03 14.66
C ASN A 21 -19.43 -19.94 13.31
N TYR A 22 -20.17 -19.72 12.23
CA TYR A 22 -19.59 -19.24 10.97
C TYR A 22 -19.66 -17.71 10.92
N ILE A 23 -18.59 -17.02 11.32
CA ILE A 23 -18.39 -15.63 10.89
C ILE A 23 -18.21 -15.69 9.37
N PRO A 24 -19.05 -15.01 8.56
CA PRO A 24 -18.92 -15.08 7.13
C PRO A 24 -17.57 -14.49 6.73
N ARG A 25 -16.64 -15.35 6.27
CA ARG A 25 -15.49 -14.90 5.49
C ARG A 25 -16.06 -14.28 4.23
N THR A 26 -16.09 -12.96 4.17
CA THR A 26 -16.47 -12.24 2.95
C THR A 26 -15.38 -12.50 1.93
N VAL A 27 -15.60 -13.51 1.08
CA VAL A 27 -14.89 -13.66 -0.18
C VAL A 27 -15.38 -12.51 -1.05
N LEU A 28 -14.69 -11.37 -1.00
CA LEU A 28 -14.93 -10.24 -1.90
C LEU A 28 -14.34 -10.59 -3.26
N VAL A 29 -15.07 -11.41 -4.00
CA VAL A 29 -14.99 -11.42 -5.46
C VAL A 29 -16.27 -10.72 -5.90
N TYR A 30 -16.17 -9.55 -6.52
CA TYR A 30 -16.85 -9.18 -7.77
C TYR A 30 -16.64 -7.67 -8.07
N LYS A 31 -16.08 -7.43 -9.26
CA LYS A 31 -16.07 -6.20 -10.08
C LYS A 31 -16.91 -5.04 -9.54
N THR A 32 -16.24 -3.94 -9.20
CA THR A 32 -16.82 -2.69 -8.66
C THR A 32 -17.67 -2.94 -7.42
N VAL A 33 -16.99 -3.01 -6.28
CA VAL A 33 -17.66 -2.98 -4.99
C VAL A 33 -18.24 -1.58 -4.80
N ASN A 34 -19.55 -1.42 -4.99
CA ASN A 34 -20.27 -0.24 -4.52
C ASN A 34 -20.41 -0.36 -3.00
N THR A 35 -19.30 -0.14 -2.30
CA THR A 35 -19.26 -0.23 -0.86
C THR A 35 -19.70 1.09 -0.24
N ASP A 36 -20.88 1.07 0.37
CA ASP A 36 -21.27 2.01 1.43
C ASP A 36 -20.32 1.94 2.67
N LEU A 37 -19.25 1.14 2.63
CA LEU A 37 -18.33 0.90 3.74
C LEU A 37 -17.37 2.07 4.05
N ILE A 38 -17.36 3.15 3.26
CA ILE A 38 -16.62 4.36 3.61
C ILE A 38 -17.44 5.57 3.15
N LYS A 39 -18.18 6.21 4.05
CA LYS A 39 -18.89 7.48 3.76
C LYS A 39 -18.67 8.56 4.80
N GLU A 40 -17.95 8.29 5.88
CA GLU A 40 -17.75 9.30 6.93
C GLU A 40 -16.69 10.35 6.57
N ASN A 41 -15.80 10.09 5.59
CA ASN A 41 -14.72 11.03 5.20
C ASN A 41 -14.59 11.27 3.68
N GLY A 42 -15.59 10.84 2.89
CA GLY A 42 -15.58 10.94 1.42
C GLY A 42 -14.56 10.03 0.74
N GLU A 43 -13.96 9.08 1.46
CA GLU A 43 -13.12 8.02 0.89
C GLU A 43 -14.03 6.93 0.29
N GLU A 44 -13.67 6.32 -0.83
CA GLU A 44 -14.48 5.31 -1.54
C GLU A 44 -13.55 4.21 -2.09
N LEU A 45 -13.91 2.94 -1.96
CA LEU A 45 -13.14 1.84 -2.54
C LEU A 45 -13.57 1.66 -4.02
N LEU A 46 -12.66 1.96 -4.96
CA LEU A 46 -12.92 1.85 -6.41
C LEU A 46 -12.67 0.44 -6.95
N PHE A 47 -11.67 -0.24 -6.41
CA PHE A 47 -11.24 -1.57 -6.83
C PHE A 47 -10.68 -2.33 -5.63
N ALA A 48 -10.97 -3.63 -5.56
CA ALA A 48 -10.42 -4.55 -4.58
C ALA A 48 -10.41 -5.96 -5.18
N ASP A 49 -9.22 -6.54 -5.26
CA ASP A 49 -9.00 -7.94 -5.61
C ASP A 49 -7.65 -8.40 -5.05
N GLU A 50 -7.18 -9.61 -5.41
CA GLU A 50 -5.86 -10.13 -5.05
C GLU A 50 -4.72 -9.22 -5.56
N ALA A 51 -4.93 -8.50 -6.66
CA ALA A 51 -3.99 -7.51 -7.20
C ALA A 51 -3.85 -6.25 -6.32
N GLY A 52 -4.83 -5.98 -5.45
CA GLY A 52 -4.79 -4.88 -4.49
C GLY A 52 -6.06 -4.02 -4.44
N PHE A 53 -5.94 -2.88 -3.77
CA PHE A 53 -7.02 -1.97 -3.43
C PHE A 53 -6.75 -0.56 -3.98
N LEU A 54 -7.70 -0.02 -4.73
CA LEU A 54 -7.68 1.37 -5.19
C LEU A 54 -8.73 2.18 -4.43
N ILE A 55 -8.28 3.22 -3.74
CA ILE A 55 -9.13 4.09 -2.92
C ILE A 55 -9.21 5.47 -3.58
N ALA A 56 -10.43 6.00 -3.65
CA ALA A 56 -10.73 7.37 -4.01
C ALA A 56 -11.05 8.22 -2.80
N LYS A 57 -10.93 9.54 -2.97
CA LYS A 57 -11.44 10.55 -2.04
C LYS A 57 -12.18 11.62 -2.84
N PHE A 58 -13.42 11.91 -2.46
CA PHE A 58 -14.33 12.80 -3.19
C PHE A 58 -14.44 12.45 -4.69
N GLY A 59 -14.57 11.15 -4.99
CA GLY A 59 -14.68 10.62 -6.35
C GLY A 59 -13.40 10.63 -7.19
N ARG A 60 -12.25 11.01 -6.61
CA ARG A 60 -10.94 10.99 -7.31
C ARG A 60 -10.06 9.89 -6.73
N PRO A 61 -9.49 8.99 -7.55
CA PRO A 61 -8.48 8.03 -7.10
C PRO A 61 -7.31 8.75 -6.42
N VAL A 62 -6.92 8.29 -5.22
CA VAL A 62 -5.84 8.92 -4.44
C VAL A 62 -4.78 7.94 -3.98
N LEU A 63 -5.14 6.67 -3.78
CA LEU A 63 -4.29 5.71 -3.11
C LEU A 63 -4.41 4.31 -3.70
N LEU A 64 -3.26 3.70 -4.01
CA LEU A 64 -3.13 2.28 -4.31
C LEU A 64 -2.44 1.57 -3.15
N PHE A 65 -3.03 0.47 -2.70
CA PHE A 65 -2.37 -0.56 -1.91
C PHE A 65 -2.26 -1.83 -2.74
N ALA A 66 -1.07 -2.34 -2.95
CA ALA A 66 -0.84 -3.52 -3.79
C ALA A 66 0.29 -4.38 -3.24
N PRO A 67 0.36 -5.68 -3.59
CA PRO A 67 1.50 -6.51 -3.25
C PRO A 67 2.76 -6.04 -4.01
N PRO A 68 3.97 -6.38 -3.55
CA PRO A 68 5.23 -5.89 -4.13
C PRO A 68 5.44 -6.27 -5.60
N ASP A 69 4.86 -7.37 -6.05
CA ASP A 69 4.99 -7.93 -7.41
C ASP A 69 3.86 -7.51 -8.38
N ALA A 70 2.98 -6.59 -7.95
CA ALA A 70 1.84 -6.13 -8.73
C ALA A 70 2.24 -5.54 -10.09
N LYS A 71 1.55 -5.98 -11.15
CA LYS A 71 1.71 -5.47 -12.52
C LYS A 71 0.50 -4.62 -12.89
N LEU A 72 0.69 -3.61 -13.74
CA LEU A 72 -0.44 -2.81 -14.26
C LEU A 72 -1.49 -3.69 -14.96
N SER A 73 -1.06 -4.77 -15.62
CA SER A 73 -1.95 -5.73 -16.28
C SER A 73 -2.92 -6.46 -15.34
N ASP A 74 -2.61 -6.47 -14.04
CA ASP A 74 -3.44 -7.13 -13.03
C ASP A 74 -4.64 -6.25 -12.63
N PHE A 75 -4.65 -4.98 -13.05
CA PHE A 75 -5.73 -4.03 -12.83
C PHE A 75 -6.58 -3.85 -14.10
N PRO A 76 -7.90 -3.58 -13.95
CA PRO A 76 -8.77 -3.17 -15.05
C PRO A 76 -8.16 -2.05 -15.89
N GLN A 77 -8.36 -2.12 -17.21
CA GLN A 77 -7.71 -1.22 -18.18
C GLN A 77 -7.97 0.26 -17.85
N GLU A 78 -9.18 0.59 -17.40
CA GLU A 78 -9.60 1.92 -16.99
C GLU A 78 -8.80 2.49 -15.80
N PHE A 79 -8.16 1.65 -14.99
CA PHE A 79 -7.36 2.08 -13.84
C PHE A 79 -5.86 2.10 -14.10
N GLN A 80 -5.36 1.53 -15.19
CA GLN A 80 -3.93 1.47 -15.45
C GLN A 80 -3.31 2.87 -15.61
N GLU A 81 -3.96 3.74 -16.38
CA GLU A 81 -3.55 5.15 -16.53
C GLU A 81 -3.75 5.97 -15.25
N VAL A 82 -4.74 5.60 -14.43
CA VAL A 82 -4.97 6.23 -13.14
C VAL A 82 -3.82 5.90 -12.18
N ILE A 83 -3.42 4.63 -12.11
CA ILE A 83 -2.38 4.14 -11.18
C ILE A 83 -1.04 4.82 -11.42
N ILE A 84 -0.64 5.01 -12.68
CA ILE A 84 0.61 5.71 -13.04
C ILE A 84 0.59 7.21 -12.68
N ASN A 85 -0.56 7.77 -12.28
CA ASN A 85 -0.71 9.17 -11.91
C ASN A 85 -1.14 9.38 -10.45
N LEU A 86 -1.19 8.33 -9.63
CA LEU A 86 -1.56 8.42 -8.22
C LEU A 86 -0.52 9.17 -7.40
N GLU A 87 -0.99 9.96 -6.43
CA GLU A 87 -0.12 10.67 -5.49
C GLU A 87 0.37 9.78 -4.35
N SER A 88 -0.37 8.73 -3.96
CA SER A 88 -0.01 7.82 -2.87
C SER A 88 -0.03 6.36 -3.32
N ILE A 89 1.09 5.66 -3.10
CA ILE A 89 1.24 4.24 -3.42
C ILE A 89 1.89 3.52 -2.23
N SER A 90 1.32 2.38 -1.84
CA SER A 90 1.89 1.46 -0.87
C SER A 90 2.04 0.08 -1.50
N LEU A 91 3.28 -0.36 -1.70
CA LEU A 91 3.61 -1.70 -2.18
C LEU A 91 4.16 -2.54 -1.03
N LYS A 92 3.33 -3.45 -0.51
CA LYS A 92 3.67 -4.34 0.60
C LYS A 92 2.79 -5.59 0.60
N GLU A 93 3.29 -6.67 1.19
CA GLU A 93 2.48 -7.87 1.37
C GLU A 93 1.23 -7.56 2.22
N PHE A 94 0.10 -8.17 1.84
CA PHE A 94 -1.08 -8.14 2.68
C PHE A 94 -0.84 -9.05 3.88
N GLU A 95 -0.78 -8.47 5.07
CA GLU A 95 -0.82 -9.22 6.33
C GLU A 95 -2.23 -9.83 6.48
N ILE A 96 -2.47 -10.97 5.83
CA ILE A 96 -3.68 -11.74 6.05
C ILE A 96 -3.54 -12.39 7.43
N LEU A 97 -4.37 -11.94 8.37
CA LEU A 97 -4.46 -12.42 9.75
C LEU A 97 -4.28 -13.96 9.86
N ASN A 98 -3.27 -14.35 10.64
CA ASN A 98 -3.08 -15.70 11.22
C ASN A 98 -2.88 -16.88 10.27
N THR A 99 -1.78 -16.90 9.53
CA THR A 99 -1.11 -18.17 9.21
C THR A 99 0.31 -18.16 9.76
N GLU A 100 0.54 -18.95 10.81
CA GLU A 100 1.85 -19.21 11.46
C GLU A 100 2.88 -19.90 10.55
N VAL A 101 2.72 -19.80 9.23
CA VAL A 101 3.76 -20.20 8.31
C VAL A 101 4.69 -19.01 8.22
N LYS A 102 5.85 -19.11 8.89
CA LYS A 102 7.03 -18.29 8.54
C LYS A 102 7.36 -18.59 7.07
N LYS A 103 6.65 -17.95 6.14
CA LYS A 103 7.12 -17.85 4.78
C LYS A 103 8.47 -17.14 4.86
N GLU A 104 9.45 -17.70 4.15
CA GLU A 104 10.68 -16.97 3.93
C GLU A 104 10.31 -15.63 3.30
N VAL A 105 10.89 -14.54 3.82
CA VAL A 105 10.65 -13.21 3.27
C VAL A 105 11.22 -13.20 1.86
N GLU A 106 10.36 -13.10 0.86
CA GLU A 106 10.75 -12.96 -0.53
C GLU A 106 10.96 -11.48 -0.86
N PHE A 107 12.14 -11.15 -1.39
CA PHE A 107 12.46 -9.79 -1.81
C PHE A 107 12.15 -9.60 -3.29
N ASN A 108 11.29 -8.62 -3.59
CA ASN A 108 10.85 -8.31 -4.94
C ASN A 108 11.71 -7.22 -5.60
N THR A 109 11.70 -7.17 -6.92
CA THR A 109 12.28 -6.02 -7.65
C THR A 109 11.24 -4.91 -7.79
N ILE A 110 11.69 -3.66 -7.86
CA ILE A 110 10.78 -2.52 -8.03
C ILE A 110 10.02 -2.66 -9.36
N PRO A 111 8.68 -2.58 -9.37
CA PRO A 111 7.92 -2.74 -10.60
C PRO A 111 8.29 -1.70 -11.65
N ASN A 112 8.43 -2.12 -12.91
CA ASN A 112 8.87 -1.27 -14.01
C ASN A 112 7.93 -0.09 -14.33
N TRP A 113 6.69 -0.16 -13.87
CA TRP A 113 5.70 0.91 -14.02
C TRP A 113 5.88 2.00 -12.97
N LEU A 114 6.43 1.71 -11.79
CA LEU A 114 6.56 2.69 -10.71
C LEU A 114 7.43 3.90 -11.11
N PRO A 115 8.59 3.73 -11.79
CA PRO A 115 9.37 4.85 -12.33
C PRO A 115 8.62 5.79 -13.30
N GLN A 116 7.52 5.32 -13.89
CA GLN A 116 6.70 6.12 -14.81
C GLN A 116 5.77 7.09 -14.06
N ASN A 117 5.52 6.83 -12.77
CA ASN A 117 4.68 7.71 -11.95
C ASN A 117 5.48 8.94 -11.48
N LYS A 118 5.22 10.08 -12.13
CA LYS A 118 5.83 11.38 -11.80
C LYS A 118 5.03 12.17 -10.75
N SER A 119 3.78 11.80 -10.51
CA SER A 119 2.86 12.47 -9.59
C SER A 119 2.97 12.00 -8.14
N ILE A 120 3.71 10.91 -7.89
CA ILE A 120 3.82 10.32 -6.57
C ILE A 120 4.43 11.30 -5.55
N ARG A 121 3.69 11.51 -4.46
CA ARG A 121 4.06 12.31 -3.29
C ARG A 121 4.32 11.44 -2.07
N GLN A 122 3.67 10.29 -1.97
CA GLN A 122 3.82 9.34 -0.87
C GLN A 122 4.09 7.94 -1.40
N LEU A 123 5.17 7.32 -0.94
CA LEU A 123 5.58 5.99 -1.36
C LEU A 123 5.95 5.13 -0.16
N GLU A 124 5.30 3.98 -0.03
CA GLU A 124 5.72 2.90 0.85
C GLU A 124 6.22 1.72 0.00
N LEU A 125 7.46 1.29 0.28
CA LEU A 125 8.06 0.09 -0.31
C LEU A 125 8.45 -0.87 0.82
N ALA A 126 7.84 -2.05 0.81
CA ALA A 126 8.21 -3.13 1.71
C ALA A 126 8.57 -4.43 0.98
N ASN A 127 9.55 -5.15 1.52
CA ASN A 127 10.04 -6.43 0.98
C ASN A 127 10.61 -6.32 -0.45
N PHE A 128 11.39 -5.27 -0.72
CA PHE A 128 12.08 -5.07 -1.99
C PHE A 128 13.59 -5.29 -1.88
N LYS A 129 14.18 -5.81 -2.95
CA LYS A 129 15.61 -5.71 -3.26
C LYS A 129 15.84 -4.38 -3.98
N ILE A 130 16.44 -3.42 -3.26
CA ILE A 130 16.67 -2.06 -3.75
C ILE A 130 18.14 -1.92 -4.12
N GLU A 131 18.39 -1.84 -5.43
CA GLU A 131 19.70 -1.49 -5.97
C GLU A 131 20.01 0.00 -5.74
N ASN A 132 19.06 0.86 -6.11
CA ASN A 132 19.17 2.31 -6.02
C ASN A 132 17.78 2.96 -6.03
N LEU A 133 17.71 4.25 -5.71
CA LEU A 133 16.47 5.05 -5.68
C LEU A 133 16.47 6.18 -6.71
N LYS A 134 17.31 6.11 -7.75
CA LYS A 134 17.47 7.21 -8.73
C LYS A 134 16.19 7.56 -9.46
N PHE A 135 15.30 6.60 -9.68
CA PHE A 135 14.02 6.83 -10.35
C PHE A 135 13.11 7.82 -9.60
N LEU A 136 13.29 7.95 -8.28
CA LEU A 136 12.55 8.91 -7.45
C LEU A 136 13.07 10.35 -7.59
N LYS A 137 14.24 10.57 -8.20
CA LYS A 137 14.86 11.90 -8.29
C LYS A 137 14.00 12.91 -9.07
N GLU A 138 13.23 12.42 -10.03
CA GLU A 138 12.36 13.24 -10.87
C GLU A 138 10.89 13.27 -10.40
N THR A 139 10.58 12.66 -9.25
CA THR A 139 9.21 12.62 -8.74
C THR A 139 8.94 13.76 -7.76
N ALA A 140 7.67 14.00 -7.48
CA ALA A 140 7.23 14.94 -6.45
C ALA A 140 7.25 14.33 -5.04
N ILE A 141 8.08 13.31 -4.78
CA ILE A 141 8.02 12.53 -3.54
C ILE A 141 8.30 13.42 -2.32
N GLU A 142 7.34 13.45 -1.38
CA GLU A 142 7.41 14.22 -0.14
C GLU A 142 7.58 13.29 1.07
N THR A 143 7.01 12.08 1.03
CA THR A 143 7.08 11.07 2.09
C THR A 143 7.53 9.73 1.53
N LEU A 144 8.60 9.18 2.09
CA LEU A 144 9.11 7.86 1.74
C LEU A 144 9.13 6.95 2.98
N LEU A 145 8.50 5.79 2.89
CA LEU A 145 8.58 4.71 3.87
C LEU A 145 9.29 3.52 3.23
N LEU A 146 10.37 3.10 3.87
CA LEU A 146 11.08 1.87 3.53
C LEU A 146 10.92 0.90 4.69
N SER A 147 10.52 -0.33 4.41
CA SER A 147 10.32 -1.35 5.44
C SER A 147 10.81 -2.71 4.97
N ASN A 148 11.62 -3.38 5.78
CA ASN A 148 12.12 -4.72 5.50
C ASN A 148 12.67 -4.89 4.06
N ASN A 149 13.51 -3.95 3.61
CA ASN A 149 14.12 -3.99 2.28
C ASN A 149 15.56 -4.51 2.35
N LEU A 150 15.97 -5.22 1.30
CA LEU A 150 17.35 -5.63 1.08
C LEU A 150 18.05 -4.60 0.18
N TYR A 151 19.14 -4.00 0.66
CA TYR A 151 19.89 -3.01 -0.11
C TYR A 151 21.13 -3.66 -0.72
N GLU A 152 21.25 -3.67 -2.05
CA GLU A 152 22.47 -4.18 -2.70
C GLU A 152 23.66 -3.27 -2.45
N ASN A 153 23.44 -1.97 -2.57
CA ASN A 153 24.43 -0.94 -2.27
C ASN A 153 23.83 0.11 -1.33
N ARG A 154 24.01 -0.14 -0.04
CA ARG A 154 23.42 0.68 1.03
C ARG A 154 23.91 2.14 1.00
N GLU A 155 25.18 2.37 0.70
CA GLU A 155 25.73 3.73 0.58
C GLU A 155 25.15 4.48 -0.62
N GLU A 156 24.95 3.80 -1.76
CA GLU A 156 24.30 4.39 -2.93
C GLU A 156 22.86 4.79 -2.63
N VAL A 157 22.11 3.93 -1.94
CA VAL A 157 20.73 4.23 -1.50
C VAL A 157 20.70 5.46 -0.58
N ILE A 158 21.59 5.52 0.41
CA ILE A 158 21.75 6.70 1.28
C ILE A 158 22.03 7.95 0.45
N ASN A 159 22.95 7.87 -0.51
CA ASN A 159 23.29 9.00 -1.38
C ASN A 159 22.13 9.41 -2.28
N ASN A 160 21.33 8.47 -2.78
CA ASN A 160 20.14 8.79 -3.57
C ASN A 160 19.07 9.49 -2.75
N ILE A 161 18.88 9.12 -1.48
CA ILE A 161 17.94 9.82 -0.58
C ILE A 161 18.31 11.30 -0.45
N LYS A 162 19.61 11.63 -0.40
CA LYS A 162 20.10 13.01 -0.36
C LYS A 162 19.72 13.81 -1.62
N ASP A 163 19.67 13.14 -2.77
CA ASP A 163 19.30 13.75 -4.05
C ASP A 163 17.79 14.01 -4.20
N LEU A 164 16.95 13.48 -3.31
CA LEU A 164 15.49 13.65 -3.35
C LEU A 164 15.09 15.02 -2.77
N LYS A 165 15.18 16.06 -3.62
CA LYS A 165 14.98 17.47 -3.23
C LYS A 165 13.62 17.79 -2.61
N ASN A 166 12.58 17.04 -2.98
CA ASN A 166 11.21 17.24 -2.50
C ASN A 166 10.91 16.46 -1.22
N LEU A 167 11.80 15.54 -0.81
CA LEU A 167 11.55 14.66 0.32
C LEU A 167 11.57 15.46 1.63
N LYS A 168 10.43 15.45 2.33
CA LYS A 168 10.21 16.12 3.62
C LYS A 168 10.22 15.14 4.78
N ILE A 169 9.72 13.92 4.56
CA ILE A 169 9.57 12.90 5.60
C ILE A 169 10.16 11.57 5.11
N LEU A 170 11.08 11.02 5.91
CA LEU A 170 11.56 9.65 5.78
C LEU A 170 11.09 8.84 6.99
N ILE A 171 10.26 7.84 6.78
CA ILE A 171 9.83 6.93 7.84
C ILE A 171 10.83 5.77 7.86
N ASN A 172 11.67 5.74 8.90
CA ASN A 172 12.69 4.72 9.11
C ASN A 172 12.14 3.61 10.00
N ASN A 173 11.63 2.53 9.38
CA ASN A 173 11.20 1.34 10.11
C ASN A 173 12.38 0.41 10.39
N ASN A 174 13.34 0.89 11.20
CA ASN A 174 14.62 0.21 11.50
C ASN A 174 15.43 -0.18 10.26
N GLN A 175 15.27 0.56 9.16
CA GLN A 175 15.98 0.30 7.91
C GLN A 175 17.40 0.84 7.92
N PHE A 176 17.61 1.99 8.56
CA PHE A 176 18.88 2.69 8.68
C PHE A 176 19.33 2.75 10.14
N THR A 177 20.63 2.59 10.35
CA THR A 177 21.27 2.81 11.65
C THR A 177 21.29 4.30 11.98
N LYS A 178 21.54 4.63 13.25
CA LYS A 178 21.65 6.02 13.69
C LYS A 178 22.71 6.82 12.91
N GLU A 179 23.88 6.24 12.68
CA GLU A 179 24.97 6.88 11.93
C GLU A 179 24.54 7.21 10.49
N GLU A 180 23.79 6.32 9.85
CA GLU A 180 23.28 6.53 8.49
C GLU A 180 22.19 7.61 8.44
N ILE A 181 21.31 7.64 9.44
CA ILE A 181 20.31 8.70 9.60
C ILE A 181 21.01 10.06 9.76
N ASP A 182 22.05 10.13 10.58
CA ASP A 182 22.82 11.36 10.78
C ASP A 182 23.46 11.82 9.45
N LYS A 183 24.07 10.90 8.68
CA LYS A 183 24.59 11.18 7.32
C LYS A 183 23.51 11.69 6.35
N ILE A 184 22.30 11.16 6.42
CA ILE A 184 21.17 11.62 5.60
C ILE A 184 20.77 13.05 6.02
N LYS A 185 20.61 13.30 7.33
CA LYS A 185 20.21 14.59 7.88
C LYS A 185 21.23 15.70 7.62
N ASP A 186 22.53 15.39 7.69
CA ASP A 186 23.59 16.36 7.40
C ASP A 186 23.49 16.91 5.97
N SER A 187 23.02 16.08 5.03
CA SER A 187 22.88 16.45 3.62
C SER A 187 21.52 17.07 3.28
N ASN A 188 20.49 16.77 4.09
CA ASN A 188 19.17 17.39 3.99
C ASN A 188 18.66 17.78 5.40
N PRO A 189 19.10 18.94 5.94
CA PRO A 189 18.79 19.33 7.33
C PRO A 189 17.31 19.58 7.61
N LYS A 190 16.49 19.74 6.56
CA LYS A 190 15.03 19.93 6.68
C LYS A 190 14.26 18.61 6.68
N LEU A 191 14.93 17.49 6.40
CA LEU A 191 14.31 16.17 6.38
C LEU A 191 13.92 15.74 7.79
N ILE A 192 12.64 15.42 7.96
CA ILE A 192 12.12 14.82 9.18
C ILE A 192 12.27 13.31 9.04
N VAL A 193 13.07 12.68 9.92
CA VAL A 193 13.19 11.22 10.00
C VAL A 193 12.38 10.73 11.20
N ARG A 194 11.39 9.88 10.97
CA ARG A 194 10.50 9.31 12.02
C ARG A 194 10.72 7.81 12.21
N LEU A 195 10.50 7.31 13.41
CA LEU A 195 10.51 5.88 13.74
C LEU A 195 9.07 5.39 13.92
N THR A 196 8.70 4.30 13.24
CA THR A 196 7.32 3.74 13.26
C THR A 196 6.88 3.26 14.65
N SER A 197 7.82 2.89 15.52
CA SER A 197 7.54 2.35 16.86
C SER A 197 7.19 3.39 17.92
N GLU A 198 7.48 4.67 17.71
CA GLU A 198 7.39 5.69 18.77
C GLU A 198 6.12 6.56 18.68
N ASP A 199 5.52 6.63 17.50
CA ASP A 199 4.57 7.69 17.20
C ASP A 199 3.11 7.23 17.32
N GLY A 200 2.84 5.92 17.21
CA GLY A 200 1.46 5.42 17.22
C GLY A 200 0.63 6.08 16.13
N TYR A 201 1.25 6.43 14.99
CA TYR A 201 0.59 6.94 13.79
C TYR A 201 0.70 5.89 12.68
N ASP A 202 -0.37 5.69 11.92
CA ASP A 202 -0.32 4.97 10.66
C ASP A 202 0.50 5.76 9.61
N TRP A 203 0.81 5.10 8.51
CA TRP A 203 1.61 5.67 7.43
C TRP A 203 0.91 6.84 6.70
N LEU A 204 -0.38 7.08 6.97
CA LEU A 204 -1.15 8.27 6.55
C LEU A 204 -1.06 9.43 7.54
N GLY A 205 -0.30 9.27 8.63
CA GLY A 205 -0.19 10.28 9.68
C GLY A 205 -1.44 10.40 10.55
N ARG A 206 -2.30 9.38 10.61
CA ARG A 206 -3.42 9.26 11.57
C ARG A 206 -2.93 8.52 12.80
N ARG A 207 -3.42 8.83 14.00
CA ARG A 207 -3.10 8.00 15.18
C ARG A 207 -3.60 6.58 14.93
N SER A 208 -2.71 5.59 14.93
CA SER A 208 -3.04 4.19 15.09
C SER A 208 -3.85 4.06 16.37
N VAL A 209 -5.09 3.59 16.23
CA VAL A 209 -5.91 3.20 17.37
C VAL A 209 -5.24 1.96 17.96
N ILE A 210 -4.33 2.15 18.91
CA ILE A 210 -3.83 1.07 19.74
C ILE A 210 -5.06 0.59 20.50
N SER A 211 -5.65 -0.53 20.08
CA SER A 211 -6.64 -1.24 20.87
C SER A 211 -6.07 -1.40 22.28
N PRO A 212 -6.78 -0.95 23.34
CA PRO A 212 -6.29 -1.12 24.69
C PRO A 212 -5.97 -2.60 24.88
N LYS A 213 -4.74 -2.89 25.33
CA LYS A 213 -4.39 -4.22 25.81
C LYS A 213 -5.46 -4.59 26.82
N VAL A 214 -6.26 -5.59 26.48
CA VAL A 214 -7.11 -6.25 27.46
C VAL A 214 -6.11 -6.98 28.36
N ASP A 215 -5.82 -6.39 29.51
CA ASP A 215 -5.05 -7.06 30.54
C ASP A 215 -5.87 -8.30 30.97
N GLU A 216 -5.46 -9.47 30.50
CA GLU A 216 -5.95 -10.74 31.02
C GLU A 216 -5.46 -10.87 32.47
N LYS A 217 -6.41 -10.88 33.41
CA LYS A 217 -6.20 -11.24 34.81
C LYS A 217 -6.37 -12.73 35.02
#